data_AF-A0A930RV23-F1
#
_entry.id   AF-A0A930RV23-F1
#
_cell.length_a   1.000
_cell.length_b   1.000
_cell.length_c   1.000
_cell.angle_alpha   90.00
_cell.angle_beta   90.00
_cell.angle_gamma   90.00
#
_symmetry.space_group_name_H-M   'P 1'
#
loop_
_entity.id
_entity.type
_entity.pdbx_description
1 polymer ?
#
loop_
_entity_poly.entity_id
_entity_poly.type
_entity_poly.pdbx_seq_one_letter_code
_entity_poly.pdbx_strand_id
1 'polypeptide(L)'
;SYPELNHSMDTVLGNATYVDQALGIILYKNHLIIPKGELRVYDLRKAKQMYHRILNHKSYGITTGSLSQLIILTNDKTYRKKKTSFPINNVGKETDDLLQPFFYTVSQEFPDILLGVTNKKQRPF
;
A
#
# COMPACT_ATOMS: atom_id res chain seq x y z
N SER A 1 -13.68 13.42 -9.77
CA SER A 1 -12.50 13.29 -10.62
C SER A 1 -11.51 14.37 -10.25
N TYR A 2 -10.23 14.02 -10.08
CA TYR A 2 -9.14 14.94 -9.70
C TYR A 2 -8.26 15.19 -10.95
N PRO A 3 -8.50 16.26 -11.72
CA PRO A 3 -7.78 16.54 -12.96
C PRO A 3 -6.27 16.78 -12.75
N GLU A 4 -5.82 17.07 -11.53
CA GLU A 4 -4.41 17.27 -11.21
C GLU A 4 -3.55 16.00 -11.38
N LEU A 5 -4.14 14.81 -11.23
CA LEU A 5 -3.45 13.53 -11.48
C LEU A 5 -3.13 13.33 -12.98
N ASN A 6 -3.78 14.08 -13.88
CA ASN A 6 -3.57 13.99 -15.33
C ASN A 6 -2.53 14.99 -15.86
N HIS A 7 -2.07 15.96 -15.07
CA HIS A 7 -1.27 17.09 -15.60
C HIS A 7 0.16 17.19 -15.06
N SER A 8 0.46 16.80 -13.81
CA SER A 8 1.84 16.55 -13.38
C SER A 8 1.90 15.80 -12.05
N MET A 9 2.75 14.78 -11.97
CA MET A 9 3.06 14.05 -10.73
C MET A 9 3.79 14.94 -9.72
N ASP A 10 4.46 16.01 -10.17
CA ASP A 10 5.25 16.91 -9.31
C ASP A 10 4.37 17.66 -8.30
N THR A 11 3.16 18.07 -8.71
CA THR A 11 2.20 18.76 -7.83
C THR A 11 1.63 17.82 -6.77
N VAL A 12 1.51 16.53 -7.09
CA VAL A 12 1.06 15.48 -6.16
C VAL A 12 2.15 15.20 -5.14
N LEU A 13 3.40 15.08 -5.58
CA LEU A 13 4.56 14.87 -4.69
C LEU A 13 4.79 16.05 -3.75
N GLY A 14 4.66 17.29 -4.25
CA GLY A 14 4.86 18.50 -3.44
C GLY A 14 3.80 18.71 -2.34
N ASN A 15 2.64 18.07 -2.45
CA ASN A 15 1.51 18.21 -1.51
C ASN A 15 1.09 16.88 -0.86
N ALA A 16 1.91 15.83 -1.00
CA ALA A 16 1.62 14.53 -0.42
C ALA A 16 1.84 14.56 1.09
N THR A 17 0.96 13.87 1.82
CA THR A 17 1.06 13.67 3.27
C THR A 17 2.21 12.71 3.60
N TYR A 18 2.50 11.76 2.70
CA TYR A 18 3.61 10.84 2.84
C TYR A 18 4.15 10.46 1.46
N VAL A 19 5.47 10.40 1.33
CA VAL A 19 6.16 9.91 0.13
C VAL A 19 7.30 9.01 0.55
N ASP A 20 7.32 7.79 0.01
CA ASP A 20 8.44 6.87 0.10
C ASP A 20 8.85 6.45 -1.30
N GLN A 21 9.98 6.99 -1.76
CA GLN A 21 10.53 6.70 -3.07
C GLN A 21 11.11 5.28 -3.15
N ALA A 22 11.65 4.76 -2.05
CA ALA A 22 12.26 3.44 -2.00
C ALA A 22 11.19 2.36 -2.21
N LEU A 23 10.04 2.49 -1.54
CA LEU A 23 8.89 1.59 -1.66
C LEU A 23 7.99 1.92 -2.85
N GLY A 24 8.05 3.15 -3.37
CA GLY A 24 7.17 3.64 -4.43
C GLY A 24 5.76 3.90 -3.92
N ILE A 25 5.62 4.43 -2.70
CA ILE A 25 4.35 4.70 -2.03
C ILE A 25 4.15 6.19 -1.90
N ILE A 26 2.99 6.68 -2.32
CA ILE A 26 2.59 8.07 -2.14
C ILE A 26 1.21 8.08 -1.47
N LEU A 27 1.08 8.81 -0.37
CA LEU A 27 -0.19 9.14 0.26
C LEU A 27 -0.52 10.60 -0.05
N TYR A 28 -1.54 10.81 -0.87
CA TYR A 28 -2.00 12.15 -1.22
C TYR A 28 -3.45 12.32 -0.79
N LYS A 29 -3.69 13.15 0.22
CA LYS A 29 -4.99 13.30 0.87
C LYS A 29 -5.53 11.92 1.27
N ASN A 30 -6.69 11.55 0.73
CA ASN A 30 -7.35 10.27 1.00
C ASN A 30 -6.88 9.11 0.11
N HIS A 31 -5.89 9.32 -0.76
CA HIS A 31 -5.55 8.35 -1.80
C HIS A 31 -4.17 7.75 -1.62
N LEU A 32 -4.11 6.43 -1.66
CA LEU A 32 -2.89 5.69 -1.90
C LEU A 32 -2.61 5.69 -3.41
N ILE A 33 -1.42 6.13 -3.79
CA ILE A 33 -0.94 6.18 -5.16
C ILE A 33 0.32 5.34 -5.26
N ILE A 34 0.32 4.39 -6.21
CA ILE A 34 1.44 3.50 -6.51
C ILE A 34 1.76 3.66 -8.00
N PRO A 35 2.88 4.31 -8.36
CA PRO A 35 3.25 4.56 -9.76
C PRO A 35 3.91 3.35 -10.43
N LYS A 36 4.19 2.27 -9.69
CA LYS A 36 4.92 1.10 -10.19
C LYS A 36 4.12 0.32 -11.25
N GLY A 37 4.66 0.29 -12.47
CA GLY A 37 4.05 -0.41 -13.61
C GLY A 37 2.94 0.42 -14.22
N GLU A 38 1.72 0.27 -13.70
CA GLU A 38 0.58 1.10 -14.05
C GLU A 38 0.28 2.02 -12.87
N LEU A 39 0.00 3.30 -13.13
CA LEU A 39 -0.42 4.24 -12.09
C LEU A 39 -1.72 3.73 -11.46
N ARG A 40 -1.64 3.29 -10.21
CA ARG A 40 -2.80 2.79 -9.46
C ARG A 40 -3.12 3.74 -8.31
N VAL A 41 -4.39 4.08 -8.20
CA VAL A 41 -4.93 4.99 -7.19
C VAL A 41 -6.03 4.29 -6.42
N TYR A 42 -6.05 4.44 -5.09
CA TYR A 42 -7.06 3.85 -4.21
C TYR A 42 -7.51 4.83 -3.14
N ASP A 43 -8.82 5.05 -2.98
CA ASP A 43 -9.38 5.87 -1.90
C ASP A 43 -9.38 5.08 -0.58
N LEU A 44 -8.50 5.45 0.35
CA LEU A 44 -8.30 4.78 1.63
C LEU A 44 -9.51 4.88 2.55
N ARG A 45 -10.40 5.85 2.38
CA ARG A 45 -11.67 5.91 3.14
C ARG A 45 -12.59 4.72 2.83
N LYS A 46 -12.30 4.01 1.74
CA LYS A 46 -13.02 2.81 1.32
C LYS A 46 -12.33 1.53 1.77
N ALA A 47 -11.12 1.62 2.34
CA ALA A 47 -10.43 0.49 2.92
C ALA A 47 -11.06 0.10 4.25
N LYS A 48 -11.16 -1.20 4.48
CA LYS A 48 -11.46 -1.80 5.79
C LYS A 48 -10.19 -2.28 6.48
N GLN A 49 -9.27 -2.85 5.70
CA GLN A 49 -8.03 -3.42 6.21
C GLN A 49 -6.92 -3.23 5.19
N MET A 50 -5.71 -2.98 5.68
CA MET A 50 -4.50 -2.91 4.89
C MET A 50 -3.37 -3.71 5.55
N TYR A 51 -2.61 -4.46 4.76
CA TYR A 51 -1.46 -5.20 5.25
C TYR A 51 -0.42 -5.48 4.17
N HIS A 52 0.82 -5.63 4.59
CA HIS A 52 1.90 -6.07 3.72
C HIS A 52 1.87 -7.58 3.53
N ARG A 53 2.09 -8.04 2.29
CA ARG A 53 2.20 -9.44 1.93
C ARG A 53 3.43 -9.65 1.04
N ILE A 54 4.27 -10.58 1.46
CA ILE A 54 5.40 -11.07 0.65
C ILE A 54 4.95 -12.33 -0.09
N LEU A 55 5.14 -12.35 -1.41
CA LEU A 55 4.95 -13.51 -2.26
C LEU A 55 6.31 -14.07 -2.67
N ASN A 56 6.60 -15.30 -2.25
CA ASN A 56 7.84 -15.98 -2.63
C ASN A 56 7.61 -16.77 -3.92
N HIS A 57 8.43 -16.51 -4.93
CA HIS A 57 8.55 -17.33 -6.12
C HIS A 57 9.53 -18.45 -5.84
N LYS A 58 9.11 -19.70 -6.10
CA LYS A 58 9.96 -20.88 -5.96
C LYS A 58 10.18 -21.54 -7.32
N SER A 59 11.41 -21.98 -7.56
CA SER A 59 11.78 -22.88 -8.66
C SER A 59 12.46 -24.10 -8.07
N TYR A 60 12.01 -25.30 -8.43
CA TYR A 60 12.53 -26.56 -7.88
C TYR A 60 12.63 -26.59 -6.34
N GLY A 61 11.65 -26.01 -5.64
CA GLY A 61 11.64 -25.94 -4.17
C GLY A 61 12.49 -24.83 -3.54
N ILE A 62 13.31 -24.13 -4.31
CA ILE A 62 14.19 -23.04 -3.87
C ILE A 62 13.52 -21.69 -4.15
N THR A 63 13.52 -20.77 -3.18
CA THR A 63 13.01 -19.40 -3.40
C THR A 63 13.96 -18.65 -4.33
N THR A 64 13.48 -18.25 -5.50
CA THR A 64 14.24 -17.53 -6.53
C THR A 64 13.99 -16.03 -6.54
N GLY A 65 12.95 -15.57 -5.85
CA GLY A 65 12.62 -14.15 -5.72
C GLY A 65 11.43 -13.93 -4.79
N SER A 66 11.25 -12.69 -4.36
CA SER A 66 10.09 -12.29 -3.56
C SER A 66 9.48 -11.01 -4.10
N LEU A 67 8.16 -10.93 -4.05
CA LEU A 67 7.38 -9.76 -4.46
C LEU A 67 6.62 -9.21 -3.25
N SER A 68 6.87 -7.95 -2.94
CA SER A 68 6.18 -7.20 -1.88
C SER A 68 4.90 -6.58 -2.42
N GLN A 69 3.79 -6.76 -1.69
CA GLN A 69 2.48 -6.23 -2.06
C GLN A 69 1.77 -5.61 -0.86
N LEU A 70 1.19 -4.43 -1.04
CA LEU A 70 0.15 -3.92 -0.15
C LEU A 70 -1.19 -4.53 -0.55
N ILE A 71 -1.82 -5.22 0.39
CA ILE A 71 -3.16 -5.77 0.22
C ILE A 71 -4.14 -4.84 0.93
N ILE A 72 -5.17 -4.42 0.20
CA ILE A 72 -6.30 -3.67 0.74
C ILE A 72 -7.56 -4.49 0.62
N LEU A 73 -8.30 -4.63 1.72
CA LEU A 73 -9.62 -5.22 1.76
C LEU A 73 -10.67 -4.12 1.91
N THR A 74 -11.81 -4.28 1.25
CA THR A 74 -12.94 -3.35 1.32
C THR A 74 -14.27 -4.09 1.41
N ASN A 75 -15.20 -3.46 2.10
CA ASN A 75 -16.61 -3.84 2.12
C ASN A 75 -17.47 -2.91 1.25
N ASP A 76 -16.88 -1.87 0.64
CA ASP A 76 -17.61 -0.92 -0.19
C ASP A 76 -18.09 -1.58 -1.48
N LYS A 77 -19.39 -1.45 -1.76
CA LYS A 77 -20.07 -2.06 -2.90
C LYS A 77 -19.72 -1.39 -4.24
N THR A 78 -19.12 -0.19 -4.22
CA THR A 78 -18.66 0.48 -5.46
C THR A 78 -17.43 -0.20 -6.05
N TYR A 79 -16.69 -0.99 -5.27
CA TYR A 79 -15.55 -1.76 -5.75
C TYR A 79 -16.01 -3.16 -6.19
N ARG A 80 -15.72 -3.51 -7.45
CA ARG A 80 -16.03 -4.85 -8.01
C ARG A 80 -15.34 -5.98 -7.25
N LYS A 81 -14.16 -5.73 -6.67
CA LYS A 81 -13.37 -6.71 -5.94
C LYS A 81 -13.24 -6.29 -4.47
N LYS A 82 -13.49 -7.22 -3.55
CA LYS A 82 -13.29 -7.02 -2.10
C LYS A 82 -11.82 -6.93 -1.68
N LYS A 83 -10.91 -7.33 -2.56
CA LYS A 83 -9.46 -7.36 -2.33
C LYS A 83 -8.75 -6.73 -3.52
N THR A 84 -7.88 -5.76 -3.23
CA THR A 84 -7.00 -5.13 -4.19
C THR A 84 -5.56 -5.35 -3.77
N SER A 85 -4.69 -5.66 -4.72
CA SER A 85 -3.26 -5.86 -4.49
C SER A 85 -2.47 -4.81 -5.25
N PHE A 86 -1.58 -4.13 -4.53
CA PHE A 86 -0.69 -3.13 -5.05
C PHE A 86 0.75 -3.62 -4.93
N PRO A 87 1.42 -3.96 -6.04
CA PRO A 87 2.83 -4.31 -6.00
C PRO A 87 3.64 -3.07 -5.60
N ILE A 88 4.48 -3.21 -4.59
CA ILE A 88 5.43 -2.16 -4.16
C ILE A 88 6.85 -2.59 -4.52
N ASN A 89 7.81 -1.69 -4.35
CA ASN A 89 9.21 -2.08 -4.42
C ASN A 89 9.58 -2.96 -3.23
N ASN A 90 10.32 -4.02 -3.51
CA ASN A 90 10.85 -4.91 -2.50
C ASN A 90 12.31 -4.54 -2.30
N VAL A 91 12.63 -4.00 -1.14
CA VAL A 91 13.98 -3.56 -0.75
C VAL A 91 14.66 -4.59 0.15
N GLY A 92 14.16 -5.83 0.13
CA GLY A 92 14.69 -6.93 0.93
C GLY A 92 14.19 -6.88 2.36
N LYS A 93 15.08 -7.17 3.31
CA LYS A 93 14.75 -7.32 4.74
C LYS A 93 14.20 -6.03 5.38
N GLU A 94 14.58 -4.88 4.82
CA GLU A 94 14.18 -3.54 5.32
C GLU A 94 12.78 -3.12 4.85
N THR A 95 12.11 -3.92 4.00
CA THR A 95 10.80 -3.53 3.44
C THR A 95 9.76 -3.33 4.54
N ASP A 96 9.73 -4.19 5.55
CA ASP A 96 8.77 -4.05 6.66
C ASP A 96 9.08 -2.83 7.55
N ASP A 97 10.36 -2.56 7.80
CA ASP A 97 10.79 -1.41 8.61
C ASP A 97 10.46 -0.09 7.91
N LEU A 98 10.71 0.00 6.60
CA LEU A 98 10.35 1.16 5.78
C LEU A 98 8.84 1.35 5.63
N LEU A 99 8.05 0.29 5.81
CA LEU A 99 6.59 0.38 5.82
C LEU A 99 6.02 0.89 7.15
N GLN A 100 6.78 0.85 8.25
CA GLN A 100 6.28 1.29 9.57
C GLN A 100 5.83 2.75 9.58
N PRO A 101 6.61 3.74 9.07
CA PRO A 101 6.18 5.14 9.03
C PRO A 101 4.91 5.35 8.20
N PHE A 102 4.78 4.61 7.09
CA PHE A 102 3.58 4.62 6.26
C PHE A 102 2.36 4.11 7.04
N PHE A 103 2.45 2.93 7.67
CA PHE A 103 1.35 2.39 8.46
C PHE A 103 1.01 3.27 9.66
N TYR A 104 2.00 3.85 10.33
CA TYR A 104 1.76 4.83 11.38
C TYR A 104 0.95 6.02 10.85
N THR A 105 1.33 6.60 9.71
CA THR A 105 0.59 7.71 9.10
C THR A 105 -0.86 7.33 8.77
N VAL A 106 -1.06 6.14 8.16
CA VAL A 106 -2.40 5.63 7.86
C VAL A 106 -3.22 5.43 9.15
N SER A 107 -2.61 5.00 10.25
CA SER A 107 -3.33 4.83 11.53
C SER A 107 -3.83 6.14 12.12
N GLN A 108 -3.13 7.24 11.89
CA GLN A 108 -3.50 8.56 12.41
C GLN A 108 -4.60 9.20 11.57
N GLU A 109 -4.48 9.12 10.25
CA GLU A 109 -5.41 9.74 9.29
C GLU A 109 -6.69 8.91 9.07
N PHE A 110 -6.59 7.58 9.20
CA PHE A 110 -7.68 6.64 8.94
C PHE A 110 -7.79 5.60 10.06
N PRO A 111 -8.22 6.00 11.28
CA PRO A 111 -8.25 5.12 12.45
C PRO A 111 -9.16 3.89 12.28
N ASP A 112 -10.13 3.95 11.35
CA ASP A 112 -11.05 2.84 11.05
C ASP A 112 -10.41 1.73 10.18
N ILE A 113 -9.24 2.00 9.57
CA ILE A 113 -8.53 0.99 8.77
C ILE A 113 -7.76 0.07 9.71
N LEU A 114 -8.10 -1.22 9.68
CA LEU A 114 -7.33 -2.23 10.39
C LEU A 114 -5.97 -2.43 9.70
N LEU A 115 -4.88 -2.16 10.41
CA LEU A 115 -3.52 -2.39 9.91
C LEU A 115 -2.94 -3.70 10.44
N GLY A 116 -2.16 -4.37 9.59
CA GLY A 116 -1.38 -5.57 9.95
C GLY A 116 -2.00 -6.90 9.51
N VAL A 117 -1.24 -7.98 9.76
CA VAL A 117 -1.47 -9.30 9.16
C VAL A 117 -2.77 -9.95 9.68
N THR A 118 -3.57 -10.50 8.76
CA THR A 118 -4.63 -11.46 9.09
C THR A 118 -4.04 -12.78 9.58
N ASN A 119 -3.56 -12.82 10.82
CA ASN A 119 -3.50 -14.04 11.60
C ASN A 119 -3.75 -13.64 13.05
N LYS A 120 -4.65 -14.34 13.74
CA LYS A 120 -5.12 -14.08 15.11
C LYS A 120 -4.02 -14.22 16.20
N LYS A 121 -2.73 -14.09 15.88
CA LYS A 121 -1.65 -14.12 16.86
C LYS A 121 -0.55 -13.15 16.41
N GLN A 122 -0.22 -12.24 17.33
CA GLN A 122 0.83 -11.23 17.29
C GLN A 122 0.45 -9.90 16.59
N ARG A 123 -0.20 -9.04 17.38
CA ARG A 123 0.28 -7.66 17.55
C ARG A 123 1.38 -7.71 18.63
N PRO A 124 2.47 -6.97 18.45
CA PRO A 124 2.46 -5.58 18.84
C PRO A 124 2.86 -4.67 17.68
N PHE A 125 2.36 -3.43 17.74
CA PHE A 125 3.01 -2.32 17.04
C PHE A 125 4.40 -2.14 17.63
#